data_AF-A0A929NMX0-F1
#
_entry.id   AF-A0A929NMX0-F1
#
_cell.length_a   1.000
_cell.length_b   1.000
_cell.length_c   1.000
_cell.angle_alpha   90.00
_cell.angle_beta   90.00
_cell.angle_gamma   90.00
#
_symmetry.space_group_name_H-M   'P 1'
#
loop_
_entity.id
_entity.type
_entity.pdbx_description
1 polymer ?
#
loop_
_entity_poly.entity_id
_entity_poly.type
_entity_poly.pdbx_seq_one_letter_code
_entity_poly.pdbx_strand_id
1 'polypeptide(L)'
;MAGIAFLLEKHLKRPHLARFLMMETEQASQAVGPWFLTISCLTVMGLMVYLATGESPTLFYLLITYATGLSLIISAPVYTILSRFLADEVFFRRTDSIFNTLIAASVVMGFSSMCISSAIIFSLSSVPLNCKITFIILTTLFSLLWCIV
;
A
#
# COMPACT_ATOMS: atom_id res chain seq x y z
N MET A 1 -0.78 30.64 6.69
CA MET A 1 -0.87 29.59 7.73
C MET A 1 0.31 29.70 8.71
N ALA A 2 0.41 30.80 9.48
CA ALA A 2 1.57 31.08 10.37
C ALA A 2 1.24 30.96 11.87
N GLY A 3 0.00 30.62 12.25
CA GLY A 3 -0.45 30.62 13.65
C GLY A 3 -0.31 29.28 14.41
N ILE A 4 -0.22 28.15 13.70
CA ILE A 4 -0.15 26.81 14.34
C ILE A 4 1.28 26.46 14.79
N ALA A 5 2.30 26.97 14.09
CA ALA A 5 3.70 26.77 14.47
C ALA A 5 4.05 27.43 15.83
N PHE A 6 3.47 28.60 16.11
CA PHE A 6 3.74 29.37 17.33
C PHE A 6 3.12 28.75 18.59
N LEU A 7 1.99 28.03 18.46
CA LEU A 7 1.38 27.32 19.59
C LEU A 7 2.12 26.01 19.93
N LEU A 8 2.83 25.40 18.96
CA LEU A 8 3.67 24.23 19.18
C LEU A 8 4.97 24.57 19.94
N GLU A 9 5.53 25.75 19.68
CA GLU A 9 6.80 26.20 20.29
C GLU A 9 6.67 26.36 21.81
N LYS A 10 5.47 26.70 22.31
CA LYS A 10 5.19 26.84 23.75
C LYS A 10 5.06 25.50 24.49
N HIS A 11 4.97 24.38 23.79
CA HIS A 11 4.96 23.02 24.36
C HIS A 11 6.24 22.23 24.05
N LEU A 12 7.30 22.91 23.59
CA LEU A 12 8.61 22.33 23.34
C LEU A 12 9.43 22.18 24.64
N LYS A 13 8.85 21.53 25.66
CA LYS A 13 9.67 20.87 26.70
C LYS A 13 10.37 19.71 25.99
N ARG A 14 11.61 19.93 25.56
CA ARG A 14 12.48 18.96 24.88
C ARG A 14 12.28 17.56 25.49
N PRO A 15 11.64 16.60 24.79
CA PRO A 15 11.69 15.23 25.24
C PRO A 15 13.17 14.81 25.22
N HIS A 16 13.61 14.14 26.28
CA HIS A 16 14.96 13.60 26.39
C HIS A 16 15.29 12.80 25.11
N LEU A 17 16.52 12.88 24.59
CA LEU A 17 16.98 12.13 23.41
C LEU A 17 16.61 10.63 23.49
N ALA A 18 16.59 10.06 24.69
CA ALA A 18 16.15 8.69 24.98
C ALA A 18 14.66 8.44 24.69
N ARG A 19 13.78 9.41 24.98
CA ARG A 19 12.33 9.31 24.71
C ARG A 19 12.02 9.43 23.21
N PHE A 20 12.78 10.25 22.49
CA PHE A 20 12.72 10.31 21.03
C PHE A 20 13.16 8.96 20.41
N LEU A 21 14.31 8.43 20.85
CA LEU A 21 14.76 7.10 20.42
C LEU A 21 13.75 6.00 20.73
N MET A 22 13.16 5.98 21.93
CA MET A 22 12.12 5.00 22.28
C MET A 22 10.89 5.10 21.37
N MET A 23 10.38 6.30 21.12
CA MET A 23 9.23 6.51 20.23
C MET A 23 9.53 6.07 18.78
N GLU A 24 10.71 6.41 18.26
CA GLU A 24 11.13 5.99 16.92
C GLU A 24 11.30 4.46 16.83
N THR A 25 11.86 3.82 17.87
CA THR A 25 11.99 2.34 17.89
C THR A 25 10.64 1.63 17.99
N GLU A 26 9.68 2.19 18.72
CA GLU A 26 8.32 1.65 18.78
C GLU A 26 7.63 1.74 17.41
N GLN A 27 7.73 2.88 16.74
CA GLN A 27 7.19 3.06 15.39
C GLN A 27 7.88 2.17 14.36
N ALA A 28 9.21 2.05 14.42
CA ALA A 28 9.97 1.16 13.55
C ALA A 28 9.59 -0.31 13.76
N SER A 29 9.41 -0.75 15.02
CA SER A 29 8.99 -2.11 15.34
C SER A 29 7.58 -2.41 14.81
N GLN A 30 6.65 -1.44 14.89
CA GLN A 30 5.30 -1.60 14.35
C GLN A 30 5.33 -1.67 12.82
N ALA A 31 6.21 -0.90 12.16
CA ALA A 31 6.36 -0.92 10.71
C ALA A 31 6.99 -2.23 10.19
N VAL A 32 7.94 -2.84 10.91
CA VAL A 32 8.65 -4.05 10.45
C VAL A 32 7.77 -5.31 10.53
N GLY A 33 6.82 -5.36 11.47
CA GLY A 33 5.98 -6.56 11.71
C GLY A 33 5.27 -7.09 10.44
N PRO A 34 4.49 -6.26 9.73
CA PRO A 34 3.82 -6.69 8.50
C PRO A 34 4.79 -7.18 7.42
N TRP A 35 5.96 -6.56 7.28
CA TRP A 35 6.96 -6.92 6.27
C TRP A 35 7.64 -8.26 6.55
N PHE A 36 7.87 -8.58 7.83
CA PHE A 36 8.40 -9.89 8.18
C PHE A 36 7.41 -11.01 7.83
N LEU A 37 6.11 -10.76 8.06
CA LEU A 37 5.05 -11.69 7.71
C LEU A 37 4.94 -11.87 6.19
N THR A 38 5.06 -10.81 5.39
CA THR A 38 5.03 -10.94 3.92
C THR A 38 6.21 -11.77 3.41
N ILE A 39 7.44 -11.53 3.90
CA ILE A 39 8.62 -12.32 3.52
C ILE A 39 8.45 -13.79 3.91
N SER A 40 7.93 -14.06 5.12
CA SER A 40 7.65 -15.43 5.57
C SER A 40 6.57 -16.10 4.70
N CYS A 41 5.55 -15.39 4.27
CA CYS A 41 4.51 -15.93 3.39
C CYS A 41 5.07 -16.20 1.98
N LEU A 42 5.85 -15.27 1.44
CA LEU A 42 6.52 -15.39 0.14
C LEU A 42 7.46 -16.58 0.08
N THR A 43 8.23 -16.82 1.13
CA THR A 43 9.15 -17.97 1.21
C THR A 43 8.39 -19.30 1.25
N VAL A 44 7.30 -19.39 2.03
CA VAL A 44 6.44 -20.59 2.06
C VAL A 44 5.78 -20.82 0.69
N MET A 45 5.24 -19.77 0.05
CA MET A 45 4.65 -19.89 -1.28
C MET A 45 5.67 -20.28 -2.34
N GLY A 46 6.87 -19.69 -2.33
CA GLY A 46 7.95 -20.04 -3.26
C GLY A 46 8.38 -21.50 -3.10
N LEU A 47 8.41 -22.01 -1.87
CA LEU A 47 8.72 -23.42 -1.60
C LEU A 47 7.60 -24.34 -2.13
N MET A 48 6.33 -23.97 -1.96
CA MET A 48 5.20 -24.71 -2.53
C MET A 48 5.24 -24.76 -4.07
N VAL A 49 5.60 -23.65 -4.73
CA VAL A 49 5.75 -23.59 -6.19
C VAL A 49 6.88 -24.50 -6.67
N TYR A 50 8.00 -24.51 -5.95
CA TYR A 50 9.13 -25.40 -6.24
C TYR A 50 8.73 -26.89 -6.10
N LEU A 51 8.00 -27.24 -5.04
CA LEU A 51 7.49 -28.60 -4.84
C LEU A 51 6.49 -29.03 -5.92
N ALA A 52 5.64 -28.12 -6.39
CA ALA A 52 4.60 -28.43 -7.37
C ALA A 52 5.12 -28.54 -8.80
N THR A 53 6.05 -27.67 -9.20
CA THR A 53 6.50 -27.53 -10.60
C THR A 53 7.88 -28.15 -10.85
N GLY A 54 8.69 -28.34 -9.81
CA GLY A 54 10.08 -28.80 -9.91
C GLY A 54 11.05 -27.78 -10.50
N GLU A 55 10.56 -26.65 -11.00
CA GLU A 55 11.35 -25.54 -11.55
C GLU A 55 11.56 -24.41 -10.55
N SER A 56 12.57 -23.57 -10.80
CA SER A 56 12.86 -22.41 -9.96
C SER A 56 11.68 -21.41 -9.97
N PRO A 57 11.20 -20.92 -8.81
CA PRO A 57 10.06 -20.00 -8.70
C PRO A 57 10.39 -18.55 -9.12
N THR A 58 11.28 -18.35 -10.08
CA THR A 58 11.76 -17.02 -10.52
C THR A 58 10.63 -16.19 -11.13
N LEU A 59 9.80 -16.78 -11.99
CA LEU A 59 8.64 -16.10 -12.59
C LEU A 59 7.61 -15.68 -11.54
N PHE A 60 7.42 -16.49 -10.50
CA PHE A 60 6.50 -16.18 -9.40
C PHE A 60 6.95 -14.95 -8.62
N TYR A 61 8.22 -14.92 -8.20
CA TYR A 61 8.76 -13.76 -7.49
C TYR A 61 8.74 -12.50 -8.36
N LEU A 62 9.09 -12.62 -9.63
CA LEU A 62 9.09 -11.51 -10.57
C LEU A 62 7.66 -10.92 -10.71
N LEU A 63 6.67 -11.78 -10.89
CA LEU A 63 5.26 -11.37 -11.00
C LEU A 63 4.79 -10.63 -9.74
N ILE A 64 5.11 -11.14 -8.54
CA ILE A 64 4.73 -10.49 -7.28
C ILE A 64 5.46 -9.16 -7.11
N THR A 65 6.77 -9.09 -7.35
CA THR A 65 7.55 -7.85 -7.16
C THR A 65 7.07 -6.74 -8.07
N TYR A 66 6.79 -7.04 -9.35
CA TYR A 66 6.24 -6.03 -10.25
C TYR A 66 4.80 -5.68 -9.90
N ALA A 67 3.98 -6.65 -9.46
CA ALA A 67 2.60 -6.37 -9.07
C ALA A 67 2.53 -5.47 -7.83
N THR A 68 3.33 -5.76 -6.80
CA THR A 68 3.39 -4.95 -5.58
C THR A 68 3.94 -3.56 -5.89
N GLY A 69 5.05 -3.45 -6.64
CA GLY A 69 5.63 -2.17 -7.01
C GLY A 69 4.67 -1.28 -7.81
N LEU A 70 3.98 -1.85 -8.80
CA LEU A 70 3.00 -1.12 -9.61
C LEU A 70 1.80 -0.71 -8.76
N SER A 71 1.31 -1.58 -7.87
CA SER A 71 0.20 -1.25 -6.96
C SER A 71 0.51 -0.06 -6.05
N LEU A 72 1.75 0.03 -5.52
CA LEU A 72 2.21 1.12 -4.66
C LEU A 72 2.28 2.46 -5.41
N ILE A 73 2.78 2.44 -6.65
CA ILE A 73 2.88 3.65 -7.49
C ILE A 73 1.48 4.21 -7.79
N ILE A 74 0.51 3.34 -8.08
CA ILE A 74 -0.87 3.74 -8.37
C ILE A 74 -1.59 4.22 -7.10
N SER A 75 -1.40 3.54 -5.97
CA SER A 75 -2.12 3.85 -4.73
C SER A 75 -1.60 5.11 -4.04
N ALA A 76 -0.30 5.43 -4.14
CA ALA A 76 0.34 6.56 -3.47
C ALA A 76 -0.39 7.93 -3.63
N PRO A 77 -0.72 8.41 -4.85
CA PRO A 77 -1.40 9.69 -5.02
C PRO A 77 -2.82 9.67 -4.43
N VAL A 78 -3.54 8.57 -4.59
CA VAL A 78 -4.91 8.44 -4.10
C VAL A 78 -4.92 8.41 -2.57
N TYR A 79 -4.01 7.66 -1.96
CA TYR A 79 -3.85 7.59 -0.50
C TYR A 79 -3.53 8.97 0.11
N THR A 80 -2.66 9.75 -0.56
CA THR A 80 -2.29 11.10 -0.08
C THR A 80 -3.49 12.06 -0.09
N ILE A 81 -4.34 11.98 -1.10
CA ILE A 81 -5.56 12.80 -1.19
C ILE A 81 -6.60 12.33 -0.19
N LEU A 82 -6.80 11.01 -0.09
CA LEU A 82 -7.79 10.38 0.80
C LEU A 82 -7.48 10.68 2.27
N SER A 83 -6.23 10.47 2.70
CA SER A 83 -5.80 10.75 4.08
C SER A 83 -6.01 12.21 4.49
N ARG A 84 -5.75 13.15 3.59
CA ARG A 84 -6.02 14.58 3.82
C ARG A 84 -7.51 14.87 3.92
N PHE A 85 -8.31 14.33 3.02
CA PHE A 85 -9.76 14.52 3.03
C PHE A 85 -10.40 13.93 4.29
N LEU A 86 -9.98 12.73 4.71
CA LEU A 86 -10.44 12.11 5.95
C LEU A 86 -10.06 12.95 7.18
N ALA A 87 -8.84 13.50 7.22
CA ALA A 87 -8.43 14.38 8.31
C ALA A 87 -9.32 15.63 8.42
N ASP A 88 -9.70 16.22 7.28
CA ASP A 88 -10.60 17.38 7.24
C ASP A 88 -12.03 16.99 7.69
N GLU A 89 -12.58 15.86 7.23
CA GLU A 89 -13.92 15.39 7.65
C GLU A 89 -13.99 15.04 9.14
N VAL A 90 -12.92 14.45 9.69
CA VAL A 90 -12.79 14.18 11.12
C VAL A 90 -12.74 15.50 11.91
N PHE A 91 -12.05 16.52 11.41
CA PHE A 91 -12.03 17.85 12.02
C PHE A 91 -13.42 18.49 12.05
N PHE A 92 -14.20 18.34 10.98
CA PHE A 92 -15.58 18.84 10.88
C PHE A 92 -16.63 17.93 11.53
N ARG A 93 -16.24 16.80 12.15
CA ARG A 93 -17.12 15.81 12.80
C ARG A 93 -18.24 15.25 11.91
N ARG A 94 -18.01 15.17 10.60
CA ARG A 94 -18.99 14.66 9.63
C ARG A 94 -18.70 13.20 9.29
N THR A 95 -19.12 12.31 10.17
CA THR A 95 -18.87 10.86 10.03
C THR A 95 -19.60 10.21 8.85
N ASP A 96 -20.73 10.78 8.43
CA ASP A 96 -21.56 10.22 7.35
C ASP A 96 -20.88 10.32 5.98
N SER A 97 -20.03 11.33 5.78
CA SER A 97 -19.26 11.55 4.55
C SER A 97 -18.09 10.57 4.40
N ILE A 98 -17.57 10.06 5.51
CA ILE A 98 -16.36 9.21 5.54
C ILE A 98 -16.61 7.87 4.83
N PHE A 99 -17.74 7.21 5.10
CA PHE A 99 -18.05 5.93 4.46
C PHE A 99 -18.28 6.08 2.96
N ASN A 100 -19.01 7.12 2.55
CA ASN A 100 -19.29 7.36 1.14
C ASN A 100 -18.01 7.70 0.35
N THR A 101 -17.11 8.49 0.95
CA THR A 101 -15.84 8.83 0.32
C THR A 101 -14.88 7.65 0.25
N LEU A 102 -14.86 6.75 1.25
CA LEU A 102 -14.09 5.51 1.20
C LEU A 102 -14.59 4.57 0.08
N ILE A 103 -15.91 4.41 -0.07
CA ILE A 103 -16.50 3.62 -1.15
C ILE A 103 -16.16 4.23 -2.51
N ALA A 104 -16.33 5.54 -2.67
CA ALA A 104 -15.97 6.22 -3.92
C ALA A 104 -14.47 6.06 -4.25
N ALA A 105 -13.59 6.23 -3.26
CA ALA A 105 -12.14 6.09 -3.44
C ALA A 105 -11.76 4.66 -3.83
N SER A 106 -12.35 3.64 -3.20
CA SER A 106 -12.08 2.24 -3.54
C SER A 106 -12.54 1.87 -4.96
N VAL A 107 -13.69 2.37 -5.41
CA VAL A 107 -14.17 2.16 -6.80
C VAL A 107 -13.24 2.84 -7.81
N VAL A 108 -12.85 4.10 -7.55
CA VAL A 108 -11.92 4.85 -8.42
C VAL A 108 -10.55 4.18 -8.47
N MET A 109 -10.04 3.69 -7.33
CA MET A 109 -8.77 2.99 -7.26
C MET A 109 -8.81 1.63 -7.97
N GLY A 110 -9.88 0.86 -7.79
CA GLY A 110 -10.08 -0.41 -8.51
C GLY A 110 -10.12 -0.20 -10.02
N PHE A 111 -10.85 0.79 -10.49
CA PHE A 111 -10.96 1.07 -11.93
C PHE A 111 -9.63 1.58 -12.52
N SER A 112 -8.99 2.55 -11.87
CA SER A 112 -7.70 3.09 -12.31
C SER A 112 -6.60 2.03 -12.31
N SER A 113 -6.49 1.23 -11.24
CA SER A 113 -5.50 0.14 -11.15
C SER A 113 -5.69 -0.92 -12.23
N MET A 114 -6.94 -1.30 -12.53
CA MET A 114 -7.27 -2.27 -13.57
C MET A 114 -6.90 -1.73 -14.96
N CYS A 115 -7.25 -0.48 -15.26
CA CYS A 115 -6.93 0.17 -16.53
C CYS A 115 -5.42 0.30 -16.73
N ILE A 116 -4.69 0.82 -15.74
CA ILE A 116 -3.24 1.05 -15.84
C ILE A 116 -2.48 -0.28 -15.92
N SER A 117 -2.85 -1.27 -15.10
CA SER A 117 -2.19 -2.59 -15.13
C SER A 117 -2.39 -3.31 -16.46
N SER A 118 -3.61 -3.25 -17.01
CA SER A 118 -3.93 -3.81 -18.33
C SER A 118 -3.11 -3.14 -19.44
N ALA A 119 -3.03 -1.80 -19.44
CA ALA A 119 -2.25 -1.05 -20.42
C ALA A 119 -0.76 -1.41 -20.38
N ILE A 120 -0.17 -1.49 -19.19
CA ILE A 120 1.26 -1.79 -19.02
C ILE A 120 1.60 -3.21 -19.50
N ILE A 121 0.84 -4.22 -19.07
CA ILE A 121 1.12 -5.62 -19.44
C ILE A 121 0.92 -5.88 -20.93
N PHE A 122 -0.12 -5.29 -21.52
CA PHE A 122 -0.40 -5.47 -22.94
C PHE A 122 0.67 -4.78 -23.80
N SER A 123 1.22 -3.66 -23.34
CA SER A 123 2.26 -2.91 -24.05
C SER A 123 3.67 -3.48 -23.88
N LEU A 124 4.03 -4.01 -22.71
CA LEU A 124 5.43 -4.38 -22.41
C LEU A 124 5.74 -5.88 -22.53
N SER A 125 4.74 -6.76 -22.63
CA SER A 125 4.98 -8.19 -22.33
C SER A 125 4.39 -9.19 -23.32
N SER A 126 5.24 -10.07 -23.86
CA SER A 126 4.90 -11.25 -24.69
C SER A 126 4.67 -12.52 -23.87
N VAL A 127 4.16 -12.38 -22.64
CA VAL A 127 3.90 -13.50 -21.70
C VAL A 127 2.53 -14.17 -22.00
N PRO A 128 2.34 -15.47 -21.69
CA PRO A 128 1.06 -16.17 -21.83
C PRO A 128 -0.11 -15.45 -21.13
N LEU A 129 -1.30 -15.56 -21.74
CA LEU A 129 -2.54 -14.91 -21.29
C LEU A 129 -2.90 -15.19 -19.82
N ASN A 130 -2.64 -16.41 -19.32
CA ASN A 130 -2.96 -16.79 -17.95
C ASN A 130 -2.19 -15.94 -16.92
N CYS A 131 -0.92 -15.67 -17.17
CA CYS A 131 -0.08 -14.84 -16.29
C CYS A 131 -0.47 -13.35 -16.37
N LYS A 132 -0.97 -12.89 -17.52
CA LYS A 132 -1.44 -11.51 -17.69
C LYS A 132 -2.68 -11.25 -16.82
N ILE A 133 -3.66 -12.15 -16.88
CA ILE A 133 -4.91 -12.03 -16.12
C ILE A 133 -4.63 -12.09 -14.62
N THR A 134 -3.81 -13.05 -14.18
CA THR A 134 -3.45 -13.18 -12.76
C THR A 134 -2.70 -11.96 -12.23
N PHE A 135 -1.79 -11.37 -13.01
CA PHE A 135 -1.12 -10.13 -12.61
C PHE A 135 -2.11 -8.96 -12.46
N ILE A 136 -3.04 -8.76 -13.39
CA ILE A 136 -4.05 -7.68 -13.30
C ILE A 136 -4.93 -7.85 -12.05
N ILE A 137 -5.35 -9.08 -11.77
CA ILE A 137 -6.13 -9.38 -10.56
C ILE A 137 -5.30 -9.11 -9.31
N LEU A 138 -4.02 -9.51 -9.30
CA LEU A 138 -3.16 -9.32 -8.14
C LEU A 138 -2.87 -7.83 -7.88
N THR A 139 -2.58 -7.03 -8.92
CA THR A 139 -2.32 -5.60 -8.77
C THR A 139 -3.55 -4.84 -8.29
N THR A 140 -4.73 -5.17 -8.83
CA THR A 140 -6.00 -4.55 -8.41
C THR A 140 -6.31 -4.87 -6.95
N LEU A 141 -6.17 -6.14 -6.53
CA LEU A 141 -6.36 -6.54 -5.13
C LEU A 141 -5.40 -5.82 -4.17
N PHE A 142 -4.10 -5.74 -4.52
CA PHE A 142 -3.16 -5.00 -3.69
C PHE A 142 -3.50 -3.51 -3.61
N SER A 143 -3.87 -2.88 -4.73
CA SER A 143 -4.28 -1.47 -4.70
C SER A 143 -5.47 -1.24 -3.78
N LEU A 144 -6.50 -2.09 -3.83
CA LEU A 144 -7.66 -2.00 -2.93
C LEU A 144 -7.27 -2.18 -1.46
N LEU A 145 -6.34 -3.09 -1.16
CA LEU A 145 -5.82 -3.28 0.19
C LEU A 145 -5.16 -2.00 0.72
N TRP A 146 -4.31 -1.35 -0.09
CA TRP A 146 -3.69 -0.06 0.25
C TRP A 146 -4.70 1.10 0.40
N CYS A 147 -5.90 0.98 -0.16
CA CYS A 147 -6.95 2.00 0.03
C CYS A 147 -7.63 1.89 1.40
N ILE A 148 -7.66 0.68 1.96
CA ILE A 148 -8.42 0.36 3.19
C ILE A 148 -7.51 0.49 4.42
N VAL A 149 -6.24 0.12 4.28
CA VAL A 149 -5.20 0.21 5.32
C VAL A 149 -4.65 1.62 5.40
#